data_AF-A0AAW5AG44-F1
#
_entry.id   AF-A0AAW5AG44-F1
#
_cell.length_a   1.000
_cell.length_b   1.000
_cell.length_c   1.000
_cell.angle_alpha   90.00
_cell.angle_beta   90.00
_cell.angle_gamma   90.00
#
_symmetry.space_group_name_H-M   'P 1'
#
loop_
_entity.id
_entity.type
_entity.pdbx_description
1 polymer ?
#
loop_
_entity_poly.entity_id
_entity_poly.type
_entity_poly.pdbx_seq_one_letter_code
_entity_poly.pdbx_strand_id
1 'polypeptide(L)'
;MTSINNQPLAAPLANHSHITDRHETKTTNSARPEPSAPPAHRSAKMYDETYLNMYNTIQQMKPPPTLEAMRAQVPDDKWNASLDRSKPFRELGRSYGLSLLLQTPMAQELGRKLKEQFEDFFPGRSDLSWASLGITALLTQGKHGDPGEIAGFDFDSSGTSSWDEMAANMFSRLKTHLIATGRATPELAEAATYALLWNSAPEYLLNFIPENVNRHSDTWEAVRKEISRMSDDDNQAPLGKFYDSILDKLDPQRVIDRQNEGV
;
A
#
# COMPACT_ATOMS: atom_id res chain seq x y z
N MET A 1 -2.30 -48.71 38.62
CA MET A 1 -3.19 -49.00 37.48
C MET A 1 -4.55 -49.38 38.05
N THR A 2 -5.38 -48.39 38.33
CA THR A 2 -6.48 -47.82 37.51
C THR A 2 -7.82 -48.45 37.90
N SER A 3 -8.62 -47.66 38.61
CA SER A 3 -10.05 -47.81 38.87
C SER A 3 -10.63 -46.42 38.51
N ILE A 4 -11.80 -46.26 37.89
CA ILE A 4 -13.12 -46.47 38.47
C ILE A 4 -14.17 -46.51 37.33
N ASN A 5 -15.25 -47.19 37.66
CA ASN A 5 -16.37 -47.68 36.89
C ASN A 5 -17.58 -46.70 36.85
N ASN A 6 -18.38 -46.82 35.79
CA ASN A 6 -19.84 -46.67 35.65
C ASN A 6 -20.65 -45.39 36.02
N GLN A 7 -21.22 -44.79 34.95
CA GLN A 7 -22.66 -44.58 34.63
C GLN A 7 -23.62 -43.76 35.55
N PRO A 8 -24.74 -43.22 34.99
CA PRO A 8 -25.34 -41.93 35.34
C PRO A 8 -26.68 -42.01 36.09
N LEU A 9 -27.16 -40.91 36.71
CA LEU A 9 -28.55 -40.77 37.18
C LEU A 9 -29.01 -39.31 37.41
N ALA A 10 -30.26 -39.08 36.99
CA ALA A 10 -31.34 -38.31 37.64
C ALA A 10 -31.41 -36.76 37.60
N ALA A 11 -32.53 -36.26 37.04
CA ALA A 11 -33.33 -35.16 37.60
C ALA A 11 -34.39 -35.78 38.58
N PRO A 12 -35.15 -35.07 39.47
CA PRO A 12 -35.95 -33.85 39.17
C PRO A 12 -36.37 -32.90 40.37
N LEU A 13 -37.26 -31.93 40.07
CA LEU A 13 -38.34 -31.26 40.88
C LEU A 13 -38.14 -29.88 41.59
N ALA A 14 -38.72 -28.84 40.95
CA ALA A 14 -39.78 -27.87 41.32
C ALA A 14 -39.99 -27.28 42.75
N ASN A 15 -40.27 -25.96 42.80
CA ASN A 15 -41.26 -25.24 43.65
C ASN A 15 -41.47 -23.80 43.09
N HIS A 16 -42.66 -23.43 42.56
CA HIS A 16 -43.81 -22.71 43.19
C HIS A 16 -43.52 -21.25 43.62
N SER A 17 -44.32 -20.17 43.42
CA SER A 17 -45.63 -19.88 42.79
C SER A 17 -45.90 -18.35 42.80
N HIS A 18 -46.53 -17.83 41.73
CA HIS A 18 -47.64 -16.83 41.62
C HIS A 18 -47.70 -15.39 42.22
N ILE A 19 -48.05 -14.43 41.31
CA ILE A 19 -49.06 -13.30 41.37
C ILE A 19 -48.63 -11.99 42.10
N THR A 20 -48.81 -10.72 41.64
CA THR A 20 -49.82 -9.99 40.82
C THR A 20 -49.25 -8.67 40.20
N ASP A 21 -49.89 -8.22 39.10
CA ASP A 21 -50.07 -6.86 38.52
C ASP A 21 -49.37 -5.60 39.10
N ARG A 22 -48.73 -4.81 38.21
CA ARG A 22 -49.26 -3.50 37.73
C ARG A 22 -48.39 -2.84 36.67
N HIS A 23 -49.08 -2.26 35.69
CA HIS A 23 -48.62 -1.39 34.61
C HIS A 23 -47.50 -0.41 34.96
N GLU A 24 -46.47 -0.36 34.10
CA GLU A 24 -45.95 0.91 33.58
C GLU A 24 -45.22 0.67 32.25
N THR A 25 -45.78 1.25 31.19
CA THR A 25 -45.25 1.23 29.83
C THR A 25 -43.97 2.05 29.75
N LYS A 26 -42.84 1.40 29.44
CA LYS A 26 -41.67 2.09 28.89
C LYS A 26 -41.15 1.30 27.69
N THR A 27 -41.42 1.84 26.51
CA THR A 27 -40.87 1.40 25.23
C THR A 27 -39.35 1.45 25.28
N THR A 28 -38.70 0.30 25.44
CA THR A 28 -37.30 0.09 25.08
C THR A 28 -37.25 -0.65 23.76
N ASN A 29 -37.09 0.13 22.68
CA ASN A 29 -36.73 -0.39 21.37
C ASN A 29 -35.44 -1.22 21.50
N SER A 30 -35.50 -2.44 20.97
CA SER A 30 -34.35 -3.31 20.78
C SER A 30 -33.33 -2.61 19.88
N ALA A 31 -32.21 -2.16 20.44
CA ALA A 31 -31.06 -1.75 19.66
C ALA A 31 -30.33 -3.00 19.19
N ARG A 32 -30.41 -3.23 17.88
CA ARG A 32 -29.50 -4.06 17.09
C ARG A 32 -28.06 -3.76 17.51
N PRO A 33 -27.16 -4.75 17.69
CA PRO A 33 -25.76 -4.45 17.94
C PRO A 33 -25.24 -3.66 16.73
N GLU A 34 -24.77 -2.44 17.00
CA GLU A 34 -24.00 -1.65 16.06
C GLU A 34 -22.85 -2.50 15.51
N PRO A 35 -22.59 -2.51 14.20
CA PRO A 35 -21.37 -3.11 13.68
C PRO A 35 -20.18 -2.38 14.33
N SER A 36 -19.34 -3.13 15.02
CA SER A 36 -18.08 -2.68 15.57
C SER A 36 -17.36 -1.79 14.56
N ALA A 37 -17.12 -0.53 14.94
CA ALA A 37 -16.42 0.44 14.11
C ALA A 37 -15.08 -0.14 13.62
N PRO A 38 -14.69 0.06 12.35
CA PRO A 38 -13.37 -0.32 11.86
C PRO A 38 -12.28 0.40 12.67
N PRO A 39 -11.07 -0.20 12.80
CA PRO A 39 -9.99 0.37 13.57
C PRO A 39 -9.67 1.79 13.08
N ALA A 40 -9.54 2.71 14.03
CA ALA A 40 -9.49 4.16 13.83
C ALA A 40 -8.61 4.60 12.65
N HIS A 41 -9.13 5.48 11.81
CA HIS A 41 -8.33 6.28 10.88
C HIS A 41 -7.21 6.98 11.66
N ARG A 42 -5.97 6.52 11.51
CA ARG A 42 -4.78 7.21 12.04
C ARG A 42 -4.70 8.58 11.35
N SER A 43 -4.52 9.65 12.12
CA SER A 43 -4.48 11.00 11.55
C SER A 43 -3.23 11.22 10.70
N ALA A 44 -3.27 12.13 9.72
CA ALA A 44 -2.11 12.45 8.87
C ALA A 44 -0.85 12.79 9.69
N LYS A 45 -1.02 13.50 10.81
CA LYS A 45 0.04 13.80 11.78
C LYS A 45 0.71 12.54 12.36
N MET A 46 -0.07 11.49 12.62
CA MET A 46 0.46 10.21 13.12
C MET A 46 1.31 9.50 12.06
N TYR A 47 0.99 9.67 10.77
CA TYR A 47 1.83 9.16 9.68
C TYR A 47 3.15 9.94 9.60
N ASP A 48 3.14 11.26 9.66
CA ASP A 48 4.37 12.08 9.65
C ASP A 48 5.32 11.73 10.81
N GLU A 49 4.79 11.64 12.02
CA GLU A 49 5.59 11.25 13.20
C GLU A 49 6.16 9.84 13.03
N THR A 50 5.39 8.91 12.45
CA THR A 50 5.85 7.55 12.19
C THR A 50 6.97 7.52 11.14
N TYR A 51 6.84 8.24 10.03
CA TYR A 51 7.88 8.34 9.00
C TYR A 51 9.16 9.00 9.52
N LEU A 52 9.03 10.03 10.37
CA LEU A 52 10.17 10.65 11.03
C LEU A 52 10.88 9.68 11.98
N ASN A 53 10.12 8.91 12.77
CA ASN A 53 10.68 7.90 13.65
C ASN A 53 11.37 6.77 12.86
N MET A 54 10.77 6.31 11.76
CA MET A 54 11.41 5.35 10.85
C MET A 54 12.72 5.91 10.31
N TYR A 55 12.71 7.14 9.78
CA TYR A 55 13.93 7.78 9.29
C TYR A 55 15.02 7.84 10.36
N ASN A 56 14.68 8.25 11.59
CA ASN A 56 15.62 8.30 12.71
C ASN A 56 16.16 6.91 13.07
N THR A 57 15.34 5.86 13.05
CA THR A 57 15.79 4.47 13.23
C THR A 57 16.79 4.07 12.14
N ILE A 58 16.53 4.45 10.90
CA ILE A 58 17.41 4.12 9.77
C ILE A 58 18.77 4.83 9.91
N GLN A 59 18.78 6.09 10.36
CA GLN A 59 20.04 6.85 10.59
C GLN A 59 20.94 6.20 11.65
N GLN A 60 20.40 5.37 12.54
CA GLN A 60 21.18 4.65 13.56
C GLN A 60 21.81 3.35 13.04
N MET A 61 21.39 2.86 11.86
CA MET A 61 21.93 1.64 11.26
C MET A 61 23.36 1.86 10.76
N LYS A 62 24.19 0.83 10.92
CA LYS A 62 25.59 0.82 10.47
C LYS A 62 25.88 -0.46 9.66
N PRO A 63 26.30 -0.36 8.39
CA PRO A 63 26.41 0.87 7.59
C PRO A 63 25.04 1.51 7.27
N PRO A 64 24.98 2.80 6.91
CA PRO A 64 23.74 3.45 6.48
C PRO A 64 23.15 2.73 5.25
N PRO A 65 21.87 2.35 5.27
CA PRO A 65 21.28 1.56 4.19
C PRO A 65 20.79 2.47 3.05
N THR A 66 21.68 3.22 2.40
CA THR A 66 21.30 4.09 1.27
C THR A 66 21.02 3.26 0.01
N LEU A 67 20.31 3.85 -0.96
CA LEU A 67 20.08 3.20 -2.26
C LEU A 67 21.40 2.87 -2.97
N GLU A 68 22.41 3.73 -2.88
CA GLU A 68 23.75 3.51 -3.43
C GLU A 68 24.44 2.33 -2.73
N ALA A 69 24.32 2.23 -1.41
CA ALA A 69 24.89 1.14 -0.64
C ALA A 69 24.22 -0.21 -0.95
N MET A 70 22.90 -0.21 -1.21
CA MET A 70 22.20 -1.38 -1.74
C MET A 70 22.64 -1.70 -3.17
N ARG A 71 22.71 -0.69 -4.05
CA ARG A 71 23.13 -0.84 -5.45
C ARG A 71 24.54 -1.43 -5.57
N ALA A 72 25.45 -1.07 -4.68
CA ALA A 72 26.81 -1.62 -4.62
C ALA A 72 26.84 -3.13 -4.29
N GLN A 73 25.75 -3.70 -3.77
CA GLN A 73 25.61 -5.14 -3.50
C GLN A 73 24.98 -5.91 -4.68
N VAL A 74 24.53 -5.21 -5.73
CA VAL A 74 23.94 -5.81 -6.92
C VAL A 74 25.02 -5.94 -8.01
N PRO A 75 25.24 -7.13 -8.60
CA PRO A 75 26.13 -7.30 -9.74
C PRO A 75 25.77 -6.40 -10.93
N ASP A 76 26.76 -5.77 -11.55
CA ASP A 76 26.54 -4.79 -12.62
C ASP A 76 25.88 -5.37 -13.86
N ASP A 77 26.15 -6.63 -14.21
CA ASP A 77 25.48 -7.33 -15.31
C ASP A 77 23.97 -7.44 -15.06
N LYS A 78 23.57 -7.81 -13.82
CA LYS A 78 22.17 -7.88 -13.42
C LYS A 78 21.52 -6.51 -13.37
N TRP A 79 22.23 -5.50 -12.85
CA TRP A 79 21.72 -4.14 -12.80
C TRP A 79 21.55 -3.54 -14.20
N ASN A 80 22.55 -3.66 -15.08
CA ASN A 80 22.46 -3.15 -16.45
C ASN A 80 21.36 -3.85 -17.23
N ALA A 81 21.17 -5.17 -17.03
CA ALA A 81 20.02 -5.88 -17.58
C ALA A 81 18.68 -5.32 -17.07
N SER A 82 18.63 -4.75 -15.86
CA SER A 82 17.42 -4.10 -15.35
C SER A 82 17.09 -2.76 -15.96
N LEU A 83 18.09 -2.11 -16.56
CA LEU A 83 17.95 -0.82 -17.25
C LEU A 83 17.64 -1.00 -18.75
N ASP A 84 17.70 -2.23 -19.26
CA ASP A 84 17.50 -2.54 -20.68
C ASP A 84 16.03 -2.38 -21.09
N ARG A 85 15.70 -1.20 -21.62
CA ARG A 85 14.35 -0.86 -22.08
C ARG A 85 13.97 -1.50 -23.42
N SER A 86 14.87 -2.23 -24.06
CA SER A 86 14.56 -2.94 -25.31
C SER A 86 13.72 -4.20 -25.06
N LYS A 87 13.72 -4.73 -23.83
CA LYS A 87 12.89 -5.88 -23.49
C LYS A 87 11.46 -5.45 -23.21
N PRO A 88 10.46 -6.26 -23.61
CA PRO A 88 9.06 -5.93 -23.39
C PRO A 88 8.77 -5.73 -21.90
N PHE A 89 7.88 -4.78 -21.62
CA PHE A 89 7.42 -4.39 -20.29
C PHE A 89 7.03 -5.55 -19.36
N ARG A 90 6.58 -6.68 -19.93
CA ARG A 90 6.21 -7.90 -19.20
C ARG A 90 7.41 -8.72 -18.68
N GLU A 91 8.61 -8.48 -19.18
CA GLU A 91 9.83 -9.23 -18.82
C GLU A 91 10.73 -8.48 -17.83
N LEU A 92 10.73 -7.15 -17.85
CA LEU A 92 11.63 -6.31 -17.02
C LEU A 92 10.89 -5.14 -16.36
N GLY A 93 9.60 -5.29 -16.03
CA GLY A 93 8.71 -4.21 -15.59
C GLY A 93 9.36 -3.19 -14.64
N ARG A 94 8.83 -1.95 -14.60
CA ARG A 94 9.38 -0.78 -13.86
C ARG A 94 9.85 -1.03 -12.41
N SER A 95 9.46 -2.17 -11.82
CA SER A 95 9.91 -2.67 -10.52
C SER A 95 11.24 -3.42 -10.51
N TYR A 96 11.80 -3.85 -11.66
CA TYR A 96 12.85 -4.88 -11.66
C TYR A 96 14.14 -4.37 -11.01
N GLY A 97 14.56 -3.13 -11.26
CA GLY A 97 15.66 -2.49 -10.54
C GLY A 97 15.41 -2.44 -9.02
N LEU A 98 14.22 -1.99 -8.59
CA LEU A 98 13.85 -2.00 -7.16
C LEU A 98 13.88 -3.43 -6.59
N SER A 99 13.41 -4.43 -7.34
CA SER A 99 13.39 -5.82 -6.88
C SER A 99 14.79 -6.37 -6.61
N LEU A 100 15.79 -5.98 -7.41
CA LEU A 100 17.19 -6.33 -7.16
C LEU A 100 17.72 -5.66 -5.89
N LEU A 101 17.40 -4.38 -5.68
CA LEU A 101 17.80 -3.66 -4.46
C LEU A 101 17.18 -4.30 -3.22
N LEU A 102 15.89 -4.64 -3.27
CA LEU A 102 15.16 -5.22 -2.14
C LEU A 102 15.63 -6.64 -1.78
N GLN A 103 16.27 -7.35 -2.72
CA GLN A 103 16.88 -8.66 -2.48
C GLN A 103 18.27 -8.58 -1.83
N THR A 104 18.86 -7.39 -1.71
CA THR A 104 20.16 -7.23 -1.07
C THR A 104 20.06 -7.51 0.44
N PRO A 105 21.10 -8.10 1.06
CA PRO A 105 21.13 -8.30 2.51
C PRO A 105 20.86 -7.01 3.30
N MET A 106 21.33 -5.87 2.80
CA MET A 106 21.11 -4.57 3.42
C MET A 106 19.64 -4.13 3.40
N ALA A 107 18.93 -4.33 2.28
CA ALA A 107 17.51 -4.00 2.21
C ALA A 107 16.67 -4.94 3.08
N GLN A 108 17.01 -6.23 3.13
CA GLN A 108 16.37 -7.19 4.02
C GLN A 108 16.56 -6.82 5.50
N GLU A 109 17.77 -6.41 5.88
CA GLU A 109 18.05 -5.94 7.23
C GLU A 109 17.27 -4.67 7.58
N LEU A 110 17.20 -3.71 6.65
CA LEU A 110 16.38 -2.51 6.79
C LEU A 110 14.91 -2.87 7.03
N GLY A 111 14.34 -3.74 6.20
CA GLY A 111 12.95 -4.19 6.35
C GLY A 111 12.69 -4.87 7.69
N ARG A 112 13.56 -5.79 8.09
CA ARG A 112 13.47 -6.48 9.38
C ARG A 112 13.53 -5.50 10.56
N LYS A 113 14.47 -4.54 10.52
CA LYS A 113 14.64 -3.55 11.58
C LYS A 113 13.41 -2.66 11.76
N LEU A 114 12.80 -2.24 10.65
CA LEU A 114 11.57 -1.44 10.69
C LEU A 114 10.37 -2.27 11.16
N LYS A 115 10.24 -3.50 10.68
CA LYS A 115 9.19 -4.41 11.14
C LYS A 115 9.24 -4.60 12.66
N GLU A 116 10.42 -4.93 13.20
CA GLU A 116 10.63 -5.12 14.65
C GLU A 116 10.16 -3.94 15.50
N GLN A 117 10.19 -2.71 14.97
CA GLN A 117 9.83 -1.49 15.72
C GLN A 117 8.44 -0.93 15.41
N PHE A 118 7.91 -1.19 14.21
CA PHE A 118 6.74 -0.49 13.70
C PHE A 118 5.64 -1.42 13.20
N GLU A 119 5.74 -2.76 13.35
CA GLU A 119 4.75 -3.72 12.85
C GLU A 119 3.31 -3.41 13.31
N ASP A 120 3.14 -2.96 14.56
CA ASP A 120 1.85 -2.55 15.12
C ASP A 120 1.21 -1.36 14.38
N PHE A 121 1.99 -0.58 13.61
CA PHE A 121 1.50 0.53 12.82
C PHE A 121 1.01 0.11 11.44
N PHE A 122 1.56 -0.97 10.89
CA PHE A 122 1.27 -1.45 9.55
C PHE A 122 1.14 -2.99 9.56
N PRO A 123 0.09 -3.53 10.20
CA PRO A 123 -0.10 -4.98 10.30
C PRO A 123 -0.25 -5.61 8.92
N GLY A 124 0.23 -6.83 8.75
CA GLY A 124 0.07 -7.61 7.51
C GLY A 124 1.04 -7.27 6.38
N ARG A 125 1.93 -6.29 6.53
CA ARG A 125 2.99 -6.02 5.54
C ARG A 125 3.97 -7.19 5.45
N SER A 126 4.26 -7.61 4.21
CA SER A 126 5.35 -8.54 3.94
C SER A 126 6.73 -7.94 4.28
N ASP A 127 7.75 -8.77 4.45
CA ASP A 127 9.12 -8.31 4.70
C ASP A 127 9.66 -7.42 3.55
N LEU A 128 9.29 -7.74 2.31
CA LEU A 128 9.65 -6.93 1.13
C LEU A 128 9.02 -5.54 1.19
N SER A 129 7.77 -5.47 1.65
CA SER A 129 7.02 -4.24 1.85
C SER A 129 7.64 -3.34 2.91
N TRP A 130 8.22 -3.94 3.97
CA TRP A 130 8.96 -3.20 5.00
C TRP A 130 10.26 -2.59 4.46
N ALA A 131 11.02 -3.35 3.67
CA ALA A 131 12.24 -2.84 3.04
C ALA A 131 11.93 -1.68 2.08
N SER A 132 10.87 -1.79 1.26
CA SER A 132 10.42 -0.70 0.38
C SER A 132 9.94 0.52 1.16
N LEU A 133 9.25 0.33 2.28
CA LEU A 133 8.85 1.42 3.16
C LEU A 133 10.06 2.15 3.77
N GLY A 134 11.11 1.41 4.15
CA GLY A 134 12.37 2.00 4.60
C GLY A 134 13.07 2.85 3.54
N ILE A 135 13.09 2.39 2.28
CA ILE A 135 13.58 3.19 1.15
C ILE A 135 12.74 4.47 0.99
N THR A 136 11.43 4.38 1.16
CA THR A 136 10.52 5.54 1.11
C THR A 136 10.83 6.53 2.22
N ALA A 137 11.05 6.06 3.46
CA ALA A 137 11.44 6.91 4.59
C ALA A 137 12.79 7.62 4.36
N LEU A 138 13.76 6.96 3.71
CA LEU A 138 15.02 7.57 3.30
C LEU A 138 14.81 8.66 2.24
N LEU A 139 14.07 8.35 1.18
CA LEU A 139 13.82 9.27 0.06
C LEU A 139 13.03 10.50 0.49
N THR A 140 12.10 10.35 1.43
CA THR A 140 11.32 11.44 2.02
C THR A 140 12.07 12.18 3.11
N GLN A 141 13.19 11.64 3.61
CA GLN A 141 13.92 12.13 4.79
C GLN A 141 13.01 12.25 6.02
N GLY A 142 12.09 11.29 6.17
CA GLY A 142 11.09 11.28 7.25
C GLY A 142 9.99 12.34 7.13
N LYS A 143 9.88 13.05 5.99
CA LYS A 143 8.86 14.06 5.74
C LYS A 143 7.87 13.55 4.70
N HIS A 144 6.70 13.08 5.15
CA HIS A 144 5.69 12.59 4.23
C HIS A 144 4.96 13.74 3.50
N GLY A 145 5.04 14.98 4.01
CA GLY A 145 4.51 16.18 3.34
C GLY A 145 3.00 16.35 3.55
N ASP A 146 2.43 17.40 2.95
CA ASP A 146 0.97 17.56 2.94
C ASP A 146 0.31 16.38 2.19
N PRO A 147 -0.96 16.04 2.47
CA PRO A 147 -1.68 15.04 1.69
C PRO A 147 -1.61 15.37 0.19
N GLY A 148 -1.11 14.42 -0.61
CA GLY A 148 -0.86 14.67 -2.04
C GLY A 148 0.58 15.08 -2.38
N GLU A 149 1.46 15.28 -1.39
CA GLU A 149 2.89 15.47 -1.60
C GLU A 149 3.67 14.20 -1.25
N ILE A 150 4.75 13.91 -2.00
CA ILE A 150 5.77 12.95 -1.57
C ILE A 150 7.17 13.45 -1.89
N ALA A 151 8.07 13.41 -0.90
CA ALA A 151 9.47 13.79 -1.12
C ALA A 151 9.63 15.17 -1.82
N GLY A 152 8.81 16.16 -1.45
CA GLY A 152 8.83 17.48 -2.09
C GLY A 152 8.08 17.58 -3.42
N PHE A 153 7.44 16.50 -3.88
CA PHE A 153 6.69 16.46 -5.15
C PHE A 153 5.20 16.49 -4.88
N ASP A 154 4.53 17.56 -5.33
CA ASP A 154 3.08 17.72 -5.23
C ASP A 154 2.37 17.06 -6.42
N PHE A 155 1.64 15.97 -6.15
CA PHE A 155 0.84 15.27 -7.15
C PHE A 155 -0.36 16.08 -7.63
N ASP A 156 -0.88 16.98 -6.81
CA ASP A 156 -2.07 17.75 -7.11
C ASP A 156 -1.76 19.00 -7.93
N SER A 157 -0.49 19.42 -7.99
CA SER A 157 -0.02 20.49 -8.88
C SER A 157 -0.46 20.26 -10.33
N SER A 158 -1.32 21.16 -10.84
CA SER A 158 -1.84 21.13 -12.22
C SER A 158 -0.76 21.35 -13.29
N GLY A 159 0.49 21.58 -12.86
CA GLY A 159 1.60 21.92 -13.75
C GLY A 159 1.29 23.15 -14.59
N THR A 160 1.96 23.29 -15.73
CA THR A 160 1.75 24.39 -16.68
C THR A 160 1.15 23.91 -18.00
N SER A 161 0.91 22.61 -18.14
CA SER A 161 0.48 21.98 -19.37
C SER A 161 -0.56 20.88 -19.12
N SER A 162 -1.41 20.61 -20.12
CA SER A 162 -2.34 19.47 -20.07
C SER A 162 -1.63 18.12 -19.93
N TRP A 163 -0.34 18.05 -20.26
CA TRP A 163 0.50 16.87 -20.06
C TRP A 163 0.69 16.56 -18.56
N ASP A 164 0.74 17.58 -17.70
CA ASP A 164 0.88 17.41 -16.24
C ASP A 164 -0.41 16.90 -15.57
N GLU A 165 -1.54 16.98 -16.27
CA GLU A 165 -2.83 16.44 -15.82
C GLU A 165 -3.02 14.96 -16.17
N MET A 166 -2.18 14.38 -17.03
CA MET A 166 -2.35 12.98 -17.45
C MET A 166 -1.72 12.01 -16.44
N ALA A 167 -2.51 11.04 -15.97
CA ALA A 167 -2.09 10.07 -14.97
C ALA A 167 -0.88 9.22 -15.42
N ALA A 168 -0.83 8.86 -16.71
CA ALA A 168 0.27 8.08 -17.29
C ALA A 168 1.66 8.76 -17.16
N ASN A 169 1.69 10.09 -17.01
CA ASN A 169 2.92 10.87 -16.95
C ASN A 169 3.50 10.99 -15.54
N MET A 170 2.74 10.68 -14.48
CA MET A 170 3.14 10.91 -13.10
C MET A 170 4.42 10.19 -12.70
N PHE A 171 4.63 8.97 -13.20
CA PHE A 171 5.89 8.25 -12.98
C PHE A 171 7.10 9.03 -13.51
N SER A 172 7.00 9.59 -14.73
CA SER A 172 8.09 10.35 -15.35
C SER A 172 8.32 11.68 -14.64
N ARG A 173 7.23 12.36 -14.23
CA ARG A 173 7.28 13.62 -13.47
C ARG A 173 8.01 13.43 -12.14
N LEU A 174 7.59 12.46 -11.34
CA LEU A 174 8.22 12.16 -10.06
C LEU A 174 9.69 11.75 -10.25
N LYS A 175 10.00 10.87 -11.22
CA LYS A 175 11.38 10.48 -11.51
C LYS A 175 12.27 11.68 -11.81
N THR A 176 11.79 12.60 -12.66
CA THR A 176 12.52 13.81 -13.03
C THR A 176 12.74 14.71 -11.82
N HIS A 177 11.73 14.87 -10.97
CA HIS A 177 11.82 15.62 -9.72
C HIS A 177 12.88 15.04 -8.76
N LEU A 178 12.92 13.72 -8.58
CA LEU A 178 13.90 13.07 -7.69
C LEU A 178 15.34 13.31 -8.16
N ILE A 179 15.58 13.33 -9.48
CA ILE A 179 16.89 13.66 -10.05
C ILE A 179 17.20 15.14 -9.83
N ALA A 180 16.26 16.03 -10.17
CA ALA A 180 16.46 17.47 -10.09
C ALA A 180 16.71 17.97 -8.65
N THR A 181 16.10 17.32 -7.66
CA THR A 181 16.26 17.63 -6.23
C THR A 181 17.42 16.88 -5.57
N GLY A 182 18.14 16.03 -6.31
CA GLY A 182 19.25 15.24 -5.77
C GLY A 182 18.83 14.15 -4.79
N ARG A 183 17.54 13.79 -4.75
CA ARG A 183 17.04 12.69 -3.90
C ARG A 183 17.38 11.30 -4.46
N ALA A 184 17.66 11.20 -5.76
CA ALA A 184 18.18 10.00 -6.40
C ALA A 184 19.11 10.36 -7.56
N THR A 185 20.13 9.53 -7.79
CA THR A 185 20.94 9.64 -9.01
C THR A 185 20.13 9.21 -10.24
N PRO A 186 20.49 9.63 -11.46
CA PRO A 186 19.81 9.18 -12.68
C PRO A 186 19.71 7.66 -12.82
N GLU A 187 20.74 6.93 -12.34
CA GLU A 187 20.79 5.47 -12.33
C GLU A 187 19.71 4.86 -11.41
N LEU A 188 19.50 5.46 -10.22
CA LEU A 188 18.61 4.91 -9.19
C LEU A 188 17.20 5.52 -9.22
N ALA A 189 16.99 6.59 -9.99
CA ALA A 189 15.76 7.36 -9.98
C ALA A 189 14.51 6.52 -10.31
N GLU A 190 14.62 5.54 -11.21
CA GLU A 190 13.48 4.67 -11.54
C GLU A 190 13.08 3.77 -10.36
N ALA A 191 14.06 3.11 -9.71
CA ALA A 191 13.80 2.29 -8.54
C ALA A 191 13.28 3.13 -7.35
N ALA A 192 13.84 4.33 -7.16
CA ALA A 192 13.39 5.27 -6.15
C ALA A 192 11.94 5.72 -6.40
N THR A 193 11.59 6.06 -7.64
CA THR A 193 10.24 6.43 -8.05
C THR A 193 9.25 5.30 -7.77
N TYR A 194 9.62 4.07 -8.15
CA TYR A 194 8.77 2.91 -7.90
C TYR A 194 8.52 2.69 -6.41
N ALA A 195 9.56 2.80 -5.57
CA ALA A 195 9.42 2.63 -4.12
C ALA A 195 8.48 3.67 -3.49
N LEU A 196 8.60 4.95 -3.90
CA LEU A 196 7.71 6.02 -3.45
C LEU A 196 6.26 5.77 -3.86
N LEU A 197 6.02 5.46 -5.14
CA LEU A 197 4.67 5.23 -5.63
C LEU A 197 4.05 3.99 -5.01
N TRP A 198 4.81 2.92 -4.79
CA TRP A 198 4.28 1.72 -4.15
C TRP A 198 3.69 2.03 -2.76
N ASN A 199 4.38 2.84 -1.96
CA ASN A 199 3.95 3.08 -0.59
C ASN A 199 2.90 4.20 -0.44
N SER A 200 2.79 5.10 -1.41
CA SER A 200 1.99 6.33 -1.22
C SER A 200 1.04 6.67 -2.35
N ALA A 201 1.25 6.16 -3.57
CA ALA A 201 0.34 6.39 -4.70
C ALA A 201 0.39 5.22 -5.73
N PRO A 202 0.03 3.99 -5.32
CA PRO A 202 0.21 2.79 -6.13
C PRO A 202 -0.65 2.76 -7.40
N GLU A 203 -1.68 3.61 -7.51
CA GLU A 203 -2.48 3.79 -8.72
C GLU A 203 -1.63 4.17 -9.94
N TYR A 204 -0.53 4.91 -9.74
CA TYR A 204 0.37 5.33 -10.81
C TYR A 204 1.36 4.22 -11.23
N LEU A 205 1.32 3.07 -10.56
CA LEU A 205 2.06 1.86 -10.95
C LEU A 205 1.21 0.89 -11.76
N LEU A 206 -0.05 1.21 -12.04
CA LEU A 206 -0.88 0.40 -12.92
C LEU A 206 -0.25 0.28 -14.31
N ASN A 207 -0.33 -0.93 -14.84
CA ASN A 207 0.16 -1.24 -16.16
C ASN A 207 -0.82 -0.69 -17.21
N PHE A 208 -0.25 -0.08 -18.26
CA PHE A 208 -1.01 0.41 -19.43
C PHE A 208 -2.11 1.43 -19.09
N ILE A 209 -1.81 2.42 -18.24
CA ILE A 209 -2.66 3.61 -18.10
C ILE A 209 -2.65 4.36 -19.46
N PRO A 210 -3.81 4.59 -20.11
CA PRO A 210 -3.88 5.33 -21.36
C PRO A 210 -3.37 6.78 -21.21
N GLU A 211 -2.72 7.30 -22.26
CA GLU A 211 -2.07 8.62 -22.24
C GLU A 211 -3.04 9.79 -22.05
N ASN A 212 -4.33 9.59 -22.32
CA ASN A 212 -5.39 10.59 -22.22
C ASN A 212 -6.20 10.53 -20.91
N VAL A 213 -5.83 9.67 -19.96
CA VAL A 213 -6.51 9.61 -18.67
C VAL A 213 -6.13 10.83 -17.83
N ASN A 214 -7.08 11.73 -17.64
CA ASN A 214 -6.92 12.87 -16.75
C ASN A 214 -7.04 12.43 -15.28
N ARG A 215 -6.03 12.77 -14.48
CA ARG A 215 -5.94 12.42 -13.05
C ARG A 215 -6.95 13.14 -12.16
N HIS A 216 -7.69 14.11 -12.70
CA HIS A 216 -8.76 14.84 -12.01
C HIS A 216 -10.16 14.35 -12.40
N SER A 217 -10.26 13.33 -13.26
CA SER A 217 -11.55 12.78 -13.67
C SER A 217 -12.19 11.91 -12.58
N ASP A 218 -13.52 11.86 -12.55
CA ASP A 218 -14.28 10.99 -11.64
C ASP A 218 -13.92 9.51 -11.81
N THR A 219 -13.65 9.10 -13.05
CA THR A 219 -13.19 7.74 -13.36
C THR A 219 -11.84 7.43 -12.73
N TRP A 220 -10.88 8.37 -12.81
CA TRP A 220 -9.58 8.20 -12.16
C TRP A 220 -9.72 8.15 -10.65
N GLU A 221 -10.55 9.03 -10.07
CA GLU A 221 -10.81 9.04 -8.63
C GLU A 221 -11.43 7.72 -8.14
N ALA A 222 -12.32 7.10 -8.92
CA ALA A 222 -12.83 5.76 -8.61
C ALA A 222 -11.73 4.68 -8.64
N VAL A 223 -10.81 4.75 -9.61
CA VAL A 223 -9.63 3.87 -9.68
C VAL A 223 -8.73 4.06 -8.46
N ARG A 224 -8.42 5.30 -8.07
CA ARG A 224 -7.61 5.61 -6.88
C ARG A 224 -8.21 5.01 -5.62
N LYS A 225 -9.52 5.13 -5.44
CA LYS A 225 -10.25 4.57 -4.28
C LYS A 225 -10.17 3.05 -4.24
N GLU A 226 -10.38 2.37 -5.36
CA GLU A 226 -10.29 0.91 -5.41
C GLU A 226 -8.87 0.41 -5.15
N ILE A 227 -7.86 1.11 -5.69
CA ILE A 227 -6.46 0.78 -5.44
C ILE A 227 -6.08 1.01 -3.98
N SER A 228 -6.52 2.11 -3.38
CA SER A 228 -6.31 2.38 -1.96
C SER A 228 -6.92 1.28 -1.09
N ARG A 229 -8.16 0.88 -1.40
CA ARG A 229 -8.83 -0.24 -0.71
C ARG A 229 -8.07 -1.55 -0.84
N MET A 230 -7.52 -1.85 -2.02
CA MET A 230 -6.66 -3.03 -2.22
C MET A 230 -5.37 -2.95 -1.40
N SER A 231 -4.74 -1.77 -1.34
CA SER A 231 -3.51 -1.54 -0.57
C SER A 231 -3.72 -1.67 0.95
N ASP A 232 -4.90 -1.31 1.45
CA ASP A 232 -5.28 -1.48 2.85
C ASP A 232 -5.40 -2.96 3.24
N ASP A 233 -5.92 -3.80 2.33
CA ASP A 233 -6.03 -5.25 2.52
C ASP A 233 -4.66 -5.96 2.40
N ASP A 234 -3.94 -5.67 1.30
CA ASP A 234 -2.61 -6.19 0.99
C ASP A 234 -1.86 -5.15 0.15
N ASN A 235 -0.80 -4.59 0.72
CA ASN A 235 -0.04 -3.52 0.08
C ASN A 235 0.69 -3.95 -1.21
N GLN A 236 0.74 -5.25 -1.53
CA GLN A 236 1.25 -5.77 -2.81
C GLN A 236 0.16 -6.03 -3.84
N ALA A 237 -1.11 -6.14 -3.44
CA ALA A 237 -2.20 -6.51 -4.34
C ALA A 237 -2.37 -5.61 -5.58
N PRO A 238 -2.13 -4.28 -5.52
CA PRO A 238 -2.17 -3.43 -6.71
C PRO A 238 -1.02 -3.63 -7.70
N LEU A 239 0.11 -4.17 -7.25
CA LEU A 239 1.32 -4.23 -8.06
C LEU A 239 1.12 -5.13 -9.28
N GLY A 240 1.48 -4.61 -10.45
CA GLY A 240 1.36 -5.33 -11.72
C GLY A 240 -0.08 -5.48 -12.25
N LYS A 241 -1.08 -4.89 -11.58
CA LYS A 241 -2.45 -4.83 -12.12
C LYS A 241 -2.48 -3.93 -13.36
N PHE A 242 -3.37 -4.27 -14.28
CA PHE A 242 -3.63 -3.49 -15.49
C PHE A 242 -4.74 -2.48 -15.20
N TYR A 243 -4.61 -1.27 -15.73
CA TYR A 243 -5.63 -0.23 -15.59
C TYR A 243 -7.01 -0.71 -16.02
N ASP A 244 -7.10 -1.37 -17.18
CA ASP A 244 -8.37 -1.92 -17.67
C ASP A 244 -8.97 -2.97 -16.75
N SER A 245 -8.16 -3.82 -16.10
CA SER A 245 -8.69 -4.80 -15.16
C SER A 245 -9.32 -4.16 -13.92
N ILE A 246 -8.85 -2.97 -13.52
CA ILE A 246 -9.47 -2.22 -12.43
C ILE A 246 -10.78 -1.59 -12.90
N LEU A 247 -10.79 -1.03 -14.12
CA LEU A 247 -12.02 -0.49 -14.69
C LEU A 247 -13.10 -1.56 -14.90
N ASP A 248 -12.73 -2.76 -15.34
CA ASP A 248 -13.66 -3.88 -15.48
C ASP A 248 -14.23 -4.34 -14.14
N LYS A 249 -13.48 -4.17 -13.05
CA LYS A 249 -13.97 -4.43 -11.69
C LYS A 249 -14.94 -3.36 -11.22
N LEU A 250 -14.65 -2.10 -11.52
CA LEU A 250 -15.49 -0.95 -11.17
C LEU A 250 -16.79 -0.91 -11.98
N ASP A 251 -16.71 -1.32 -13.24
CA ASP A 251 -17.82 -1.39 -14.18
C ASP A 251 -17.80 -2.73 -14.96
N PRO A 252 -18.40 -3.79 -14.39
CA PRO A 252 -18.49 -5.09 -15.04
C PRO A 252 -19.22 -5.08 -16.39
N GLN A 253 -20.03 -4.06 -16.68
CA GLN A 253 -20.76 -3.95 -17.94
C GLN A 253 -19.79 -3.82 -19.12
N ARG A 254 -18.62 -3.18 -18.93
CA ARG A 254 -17.54 -3.10 -19.93
C ARG A 254 -17.09 -4.47 -20.46
N VAL A 255 -17.12 -5.50 -19.61
CA VAL A 255 -16.74 -6.86 -20.01
C VAL A 255 -17.82 -7.45 -20.92
N ILE A 256 -19.08 -7.24 -20.56
CA ILE A 256 -20.25 -7.71 -21.33
C ILE A 256 -20.30 -7.00 -22.69
N ASP A 257 -20.07 -5.70 -22.73
CA ASP A 257 -20.12 -4.90 -23.95
C ASP A 257 -19.06 -5.35 -24.96
N ARG A 258 -17.80 -5.55 -24.52
CA ARG A 258 -16.73 -6.09 -25.38
C ARG A 258 -17.01 -7.51 -25.89
N GLN A 259 -17.75 -8.33 -25.13
CA GLN A 259 -18.16 -9.66 -25.58
C GLN A 259 -19.25 -9.58 -26.67
N ASN A 260 -20.12 -8.58 -26.59
CA ASN A 260 -21.21 -8.37 -27.55
C ASN A 260 -20.73 -7.70 -28.85
N GLU A 261 -19.70 -6.85 -28.80
CA GLU A 261 -19.07 -6.22 -29.97
C GLU A 261 -18.21 -7.18 -30.80
N GLY A 262 -17.87 -8.35 -30.25
CA GLY A 262 -17.12 -9.42 -30.92
C GLY A 262 -17.97 -10.46 -31.66
N VAL A 263 -19.29 -10.23 -31.81
CA VAL A 263 -20.26 -11.11 -32.50
C VAL A 263 -20.71 -10.50 -33.82
#